data_AF-A0AAD3NS59-F1
#
_entry.id   AF-A0AAD3NS59-F1
#
_cell.length_a   1.000
_cell.length_b   1.000
_cell.length_c   1.000
_cell.angle_alpha   90.00
_cell.angle_beta   90.00
_cell.angle_gamma   90.00
#
_symmetry.space_group_name_H-M   'P 1'
#
loop_
_entity.id
_entity.type
_entity.pdbx_description
1 polymer ?
#
loop_
_entity_poly.entity_id
_entity_poly.type
_entity_poly.pdbx_seq_one_letter_code
_entity_poly.pdbx_strand_id
1 'polypeptide(L)'
;MSRTYSFLAWIGLALCSTIVNGQLSSTFYSSSCPNLLSTVKSAVKQAVANEKRMGASLLRLHFHDCFVTAAMGLFCWTTRRL
;
A
#
# COMPACT_ATOMS: atom_id res chain seq x y z
N MET A 1 22.72 -31.25 13.25
CA MET A 1 22.78 -29.77 13.15
C MET A 1 21.95 -29.19 11.99
N SER A 2 22.15 -29.57 10.72
CA SER A 2 21.52 -28.90 9.55
C SER A 2 19.98 -29.00 9.46
N ARG A 3 19.40 -30.15 9.80
CA ARG A 3 17.92 -30.35 9.75
C ARG A 3 17.18 -29.47 10.75
N THR A 4 17.73 -29.33 11.96
CA THR A 4 17.22 -28.43 13.02
C THR A 4 17.23 -26.97 12.57
N TYR A 5 18.29 -26.49 11.92
CA TYR A 5 18.34 -25.12 11.37
C TYR A 5 17.29 -24.90 10.28
N SER A 6 17.06 -25.91 9.44
CA SER A 6 16.02 -25.87 8.40
C SER A 6 14.62 -25.76 9.01
N PHE A 7 14.28 -26.60 10.00
CA PHE A 7 13.00 -26.51 10.71
C PHE A 7 12.80 -25.17 11.41
N LEU A 8 13.83 -24.62 12.04
CA LEU A 8 13.78 -23.30 12.67
C LEU A 8 13.57 -22.17 11.63
N ALA A 9 14.16 -22.28 10.45
CA ALA A 9 13.96 -21.32 9.36
C ALA A 9 12.50 -21.32 8.84
N TRP A 10 11.89 -22.50 8.70
CA TRP A 10 10.48 -22.64 8.29
C TRP A 10 9.52 -22.09 9.35
N ILE A 11 9.77 -22.35 10.64
CA ILE A 11 8.99 -21.79 11.74
C ILE A 11 9.11 -20.26 11.78
N GLY A 12 10.33 -19.73 11.61
CA GLY A 12 10.57 -18.28 11.54
C GLY A 12 9.85 -17.60 10.37
N LEU A 13 9.84 -18.24 9.19
CA LEU A 13 9.13 -17.74 8.02
C LEU A 13 7.61 -17.74 8.22
N ALA A 14 7.05 -18.79 8.83
CA ALA A 14 5.62 -18.88 9.12
C ALA A 14 5.16 -17.83 10.15
N LEU A 15 5.99 -17.53 11.16
CA LEU A 15 5.71 -16.51 12.17
C LEU A 15 5.77 -15.07 11.62
N CYS A 16 6.54 -14.81 10.56
CA CYS A 16 6.65 -13.48 9.96
C CYS A 16 5.39 -13.09 9.15
N SER A 17 4.70 -14.07 8.59
CA SER A 17 3.49 -13.86 7.76
C SER A 17 2.28 -13.35 8.56
N THR A 18 2.26 -13.52 9.89
CA THR A 18 1.12 -13.13 10.74
C THR A 18 1.19 -11.69 11.23
N ILE A 19 2.27 -10.95 10.94
CA ILE A 19 2.53 -9.59 11.48
C ILE A 19 2.01 -8.49 10.53
N VAL A 20 1.39 -8.85 9.40
CA VAL A 20 0.90 -7.87 8.42
C VAL A 20 -0.48 -7.35 8.82
N ASN A 21 -0.55 -6.56 9.88
CA ASN A 21 -1.75 -5.80 10.23
C ASN A 21 -1.72 -4.43 9.53
N GLY A 22 -2.45 -4.31 8.43
CA GLY A 22 -2.71 -3.03 7.77
C GLY A 22 -3.69 -2.18 8.57
N GLN A 23 -3.21 -1.46 9.58
CA GLN A 23 -4.05 -0.59 10.43
C GLN A 23 -4.43 0.69 9.67
N LEU A 24 -5.47 0.61 8.82
CA LEU A 24 -6.05 1.78 8.18
C LEU A 24 -6.92 2.54 9.18
N SER A 25 -6.52 3.77 9.51
CA SER A 25 -7.38 4.72 10.23
C SER A 25 -7.72 5.90 9.34
N SER A 26 -8.99 6.30 9.32
CA SER A 26 -9.47 7.49 8.60
C SER A 26 -8.87 8.79 9.15
N THR A 27 -8.37 8.77 10.40
CA THR A 27 -7.76 9.91 11.08
C THR A 27 -6.24 9.88 11.09
N PHE A 28 -5.60 8.94 10.37
CA PHE A 28 -4.15 8.75 10.38
C PHE A 28 -3.37 10.03 10.03
N TYR A 29 -3.88 10.83 9.09
CA TYR A 29 -3.27 12.10 8.69
C TYR A 29 -3.83 13.32 9.42
N SER A 30 -4.82 13.17 10.31
CA SER A 30 -5.47 14.29 10.97
C SER A 30 -4.53 15.09 11.87
N SER A 31 -3.53 14.45 12.48
CA SER A 31 -2.53 15.11 13.34
C SER A 31 -1.34 15.67 12.54
N SER A 32 -0.84 14.95 11.55
CA SER A 32 0.35 15.34 10.79
C SER A 32 0.06 16.36 9.67
N CYS A 33 -1.05 16.18 8.95
CA CYS A 33 -1.47 17.04 7.83
C CYS A 33 -3.00 17.09 7.73
N PRO A 34 -3.69 17.93 8.53
CA PRO A 34 -5.15 17.95 8.59
C PRO A 34 -5.81 18.34 7.25
N ASN A 35 -5.14 19.15 6.44
CA ASN A 35 -5.63 19.62 5.14
C ASN A 35 -5.32 18.68 3.98
N LEU A 36 -4.67 17.54 4.21
CA LEU A 36 -4.29 16.61 3.15
C LEU A 36 -5.53 16.12 2.38
N LEU A 37 -6.56 15.68 3.10
CA LEU A 37 -7.78 15.15 2.49
C LEU A 37 -8.51 16.21 1.65
N SER A 38 -8.58 17.46 2.11
CA SER A 38 -9.21 18.56 1.37
C SER A 38 -8.42 18.91 0.11
N THR A 39 -7.10 18.98 0.20
CA THR A 39 -6.22 19.29 -0.94
C THR A 39 -6.30 18.20 -2.01
N VAL A 40 -6.23 16.92 -1.61
CA VAL A 40 -6.37 15.79 -2.55
C VAL A 40 -7.76 15.81 -3.20
N LYS A 41 -8.84 16.02 -2.43
CA LYS A 41 -10.20 16.12 -2.99
C LYS A 41 -10.32 17.25 -4.00
N SER A 42 -9.75 18.43 -3.72
CA SER A 42 -9.78 19.56 -4.63
C SER A 42 -9.02 19.27 -5.93
N ALA A 43 -7.81 18.71 -5.82
CA ALA A 43 -7.00 18.35 -6.97
C ALA A 43 -7.69 17.30 -7.86
N VAL A 44 -8.27 16.25 -7.26
CA VAL A 44 -9.02 15.23 -8.01
C VAL A 44 -10.27 15.82 -8.67
N LYS A 45 -11.01 16.69 -7.97
CA LYS A 45 -12.17 17.38 -8.57
C LYS A 45 -11.77 18.22 -9.77
N GLN A 46 -10.69 18.99 -9.69
CA GLN A 46 -10.20 19.80 -10.80
C GLN A 46 -9.77 18.93 -11.98
N ALA A 47 -9.04 17.84 -11.70
CA ALA A 47 -8.58 16.89 -12.71
C ALA A 47 -9.75 16.20 -13.44
N VAL A 48 -10.79 15.79 -12.71
CA VAL A 48 -12.00 15.18 -13.29
C VAL A 48 -12.88 16.21 -14.02
N ALA A 49 -12.92 17.46 -13.54
CA ALA A 49 -13.64 18.53 -14.20
C ALA A 49 -12.99 18.90 -15.56
N ASN A 50 -11.66 18.86 -15.63
CA ASN A 50 -10.93 19.05 -16.88
C ASN A 50 -11.14 17.87 -17.83
N GLU A 51 -11.07 16.63 -17.32
CA GLU A 51 -11.24 15.41 -18.10
C GLU A 51 -12.05 14.36 -17.34
N LYS A 52 -13.33 14.20 -17.69
CA LYS A 52 -14.26 13.28 -16.98
C LYS A 52 -13.76 11.83 -16.96
N ARG A 53 -13.02 11.41 -18.00
CA ARG A 53 -12.43 10.06 -18.11
C ARG A 53 -11.35 9.79 -17.04
N MET A 54 -10.73 10.84 -16.50
CA MET A 54 -9.65 10.72 -15.52
C MET A 54 -10.10 10.10 -14.20
N GLY A 55 -11.36 10.29 -13.79
CA GLY A 55 -11.92 9.66 -12.60
C GLY A 55 -11.97 8.13 -12.71
N ALA A 56 -12.37 7.62 -13.87
CA ALA A 56 -12.38 6.18 -14.15
C ALA A 56 -10.95 5.60 -14.21
N SER A 57 -9.99 6.35 -14.74
CA SER A 57 -8.58 5.96 -14.75
C SER A 57 -7.98 5.90 -13.34
N LEU A 58 -8.28 6.88 -12.46
CA LEU A 58 -7.85 6.87 -11.05
C LEU A 58 -8.40 5.66 -10.31
N LEU A 59 -9.68 5.34 -10.53
CA LEU A 59 -10.33 4.19 -9.91
C LEU A 59 -9.70 2.87 -10.38
N ARG A 60 -9.45 2.73 -11.69
CA ARG A 60 -8.76 1.55 -12.24
C ARG A 60 -7.34 1.41 -11.68
N LEU A 61 -6.60 2.51 -11.55
CA LEU A 61 -5.27 2.50 -10.96
C LEU A 61 -5.30 2.08 -9.49
N HIS A 62 -6.26 2.58 -8.70
CA HIS A 62 -6.44 2.16 -7.31
C HIS A 62 -6.68 0.65 -7.18
N PHE A 63 -7.55 0.09 -8.03
CA PHE A 63 -7.78 -1.35 -8.05
C PHE A 63 -6.57 -2.15 -8.55
N HIS A 64 -5.82 -1.62 -9.54
CA HIS A 64 -4.61 -2.24 -10.06
C HIS A 64 -3.49 -2.28 -9.01
N ASP A 65 -3.24 -1.18 -8.32
CA ASP A 65 -2.22 -1.10 -7.27
C ASP A 65 -2.59 -1.94 -6.06
N CYS A 66 -3.88 -2.03 -5.69
CA CYS A 66 -4.30 -2.84 -4.56
C CYS A 66 -4.20 -4.35 -4.85
N PHE A 67 -4.50 -4.78 -6.09
CA PHE A 67 -4.33 -6.18 -6.49
C PHE A 67 -2.86 -6.61 -6.56
N VAL A 68 -1.95 -5.69 -6.93
CA VAL A 68 -0.50 -5.96 -7.00
C VAL A 68 0.17 -5.85 -5.61
N THR A 69 -0.34 -4.99 -4.72
CA THR A 69 0.27 -4.76 -3.39
C THR A 69 -0.05 -5.86 -2.38
N ALA A 70 -1.18 -6.55 -2.49
CA ALA A 70 -1.47 -7.73 -1.67
C ALA A 70 -0.48 -8.89 -1.88
N ALA A 71 0.23 -8.91 -3.01
CA ALA A 71 1.15 -9.99 -3.37
C ALA A 71 2.61 -9.75 -2.95
N MET A 72 3.02 -8.53 -2.56
CA MET A 72 4.43 -8.28 -2.17
C MET A 72 4.67 -6.97 -1.43
N GLY A 73 4.43 -6.95 -0.12
CA GLY A 73 4.94 -5.89 0.77
C GLY A 73 6.48 -5.84 0.89
N LEU A 74 7.20 -6.82 0.33
CA LEU A 74 8.66 -6.91 0.42
C LEU A 74 9.41 -6.27 -0.76
N PHE A 75 8.76 -5.98 -1.89
CA PHE A 75 9.48 -5.53 -3.10
C PHE A 75 9.48 -4.01 -3.31
N CYS A 76 8.67 -3.25 -2.56
CA CYS A 76 8.68 -1.79 -2.67
C CYS A 76 9.98 -1.15 -2.14
N TRP A 77 10.76 -1.87 -1.32
CA TRP A 77 12.07 -1.40 -0.86
C TRP A 77 13.26 -1.89 -1.71
N THR A 78 13.09 -2.83 -2.64
CA THR A 78 14.24 -3.43 -3.36
C THR A 78 14.46 -2.90 -4.76
N THR A 79 13.52 -2.18 -5.39
CA THR A 79 13.66 -1.74 -6.80
C THR A 79 13.64 -0.24 -7.06
N ARG A 80 13.75 0.62 -6.04
CA ARG A 80 14.04 2.05 -6.25
C ARG A 80 15.44 2.45 -5.79
N ARG A 81 16.43 1.70 -6.26
CA ARG A 81 17.82 2.16 -6.42
C ARG A 81 18.54 1.33 -7.48
N LEU A 82 18.16 1.52 -8.74
CA LEU A 82 19.02 1.50 -9.95
C LEU A 82 18.25 2.21 -11.06
#